data_AF-W2U6W2-F1
#
_entry.id   AF-W2U6W2-F1
#
_cell.length_a   1.000
_cell.length_b   1.000
_cell.length_c   1.000
_cell.angle_alpha   90.00
_cell.angle_beta   90.00
_cell.angle_gamma   90.00
#
_symmetry.space_group_name_H-M   'P 1'
#
loop_
_entity.id
_entity.type
_entity.pdbx_description
1 polymer ?
#
loop_
_entity_poly.entity_id
_entity_poly.type
_entity_poly.pdbx_seq_one_letter_code
_entity_poly.pdbx_strand_id
1 'polypeptide(L)' 'VKLPLYAEAGIPEVWLVNLKENLLEVYREPREGRYRSIRLLSPSEPVSPLAFPEISLPWAPSP' A
#
# COMPACT_ATOMS: atom_id res chain seq x y z
N VAL A 1 11.19 -4.97 8.96
CA VAL A 1 12.08 -5.86 8.18
C VAL A 1 11.43 -6.44 6.91
N LYS A 2 10.09 -6.60 6.81
CA LYS A 2 9.45 -7.25 5.65
C LYS A 2 9.49 -6.47 4.33
N LEU A 3 9.29 -5.14 4.35
CA LEU A 3 9.17 -4.33 3.14
C LEU A 3 10.40 -4.43 2.20
N PRO A 4 11.66 -4.35 2.69
CA PRO A 4 12.80 -4.55 1.82
C PRO A 4 12.84 -5.92 1.13
N LEU A 5 12.53 -6.99 1.86
CA LEU A 5 12.48 -8.36 1.30
C LEU A 5 11.41 -8.49 0.21
N TYR A 6 10.25 -7.84 0.39
CA TYR A 6 9.19 -7.83 -0.62
C TYR A 6 9.58 -7.04 -1.86
N ALA A 7 10.29 -5.92 -1.69
CA ALA A 7 10.82 -5.15 -2.81
C ALA A 7 11.95 -5.88 -3.56
N GLU A 8 12.84 -6.59 -2.85
CA GLU A 8 13.86 -7.46 -3.46
C GLU A 8 13.23 -8.59 -4.27
N ALA A 9 12.13 -9.16 -3.78
CA ALA A 9 11.35 -10.17 -4.49
C ALA A 9 10.51 -9.59 -5.66
N GLY A 10 10.53 -8.27 -5.87
CA GLY A 10 9.81 -7.62 -6.96
C GLY A 10 8.29 -7.59 -6.79
N ILE A 11 7.77 -7.70 -5.57
CA ILE A 11 6.32 -7.64 -5.32
C ILE A 11 5.82 -6.24 -5.72
N PRO A 12 4.93 -6.11 -6.73
CA PRO A 12 4.60 -4.81 -7.33
C PRO A 12 3.95 -3.81 -6.36
N GLU A 13 3.22 -4.32 -5.38
CA GLU A 13 2.40 -3.54 -4.48
C GLU A 13 2.26 -4.22 -3.10
N VAL A 14 2.37 -3.44 -2.02
CA VAL A 14 2.08 -3.87 -0.64
C VAL A 14 1.22 -2.82 0.04
N TRP A 15 0.14 -3.25 0.68
CA TRP A 15 -0.75 -2.38 1.46
C TRP A 15 -0.57 -2.73 2.95
N LEU A 16 -0.25 -1.74 3.77
CA LEU A 16 -0.14 -1.88 5.22
C LEU A 16 -1.17 -1.01 5.92
N VAL A 17 -1.97 -1.64 6.78
CA VAL A 17 -2.87 -0.90 7.67
C VAL A 17 -2.08 -0.47 8.91
N ASN A 18 -1.88 0.83 9.07
CA ASN A 18 -1.28 1.43 10.24
C ASN A 18 -2.39 1.82 11.24
N LEU A 19 -2.71 0.89 12.15
CA LEU A 19 -3.77 1.08 13.15
C LEU A 19 -3.49 2.19 14.16
N LYS A 20 -2.21 2.54 14.40
CA LYS A 20 -1.84 3.58 15.38
C LYS A 20 -2.20 4.97 14.86
N GLU A 21 -1.86 5.22 13.59
CA GLU A 21 -2.12 6.50 12.92
C GLU A 21 -3.46 6.50 12.17
N ASN A 22 -4.15 5.36 12.12
CA ASN A 22 -5.41 5.15 11.39
C ASN A 22 -5.28 5.41 9.87
N LEU A 23 -4.17 4.98 9.28
CA LEU A 23 -3.85 5.20 7.86
C LEU A 23 -3.70 3.87 7.12
N LEU A 24 -3.97 3.88 5.83
CA LEU A 24 -3.48 2.87 4.89
C LEU A 24 -2.21 3.38 4.20
N GLU A 25 -1.15 2.61 4.29
CA GLU A 25 0.13 2.85 3.61
C GLU A 25 0.23 1.97 2.37
N VAL A 26 0.31 2.58 1.18
CA VAL A 26 0.40 1.89 -0.10
C VAL A 26 1.79 2.06 -0.68
N TYR A 27 2.52 0.95 -0.77
CA TYR A 27 3.90 0.86 -1.24
C TYR A 27 3.93 0.29 -2.65
N ARG A 28 4.59 0.99 -3.59
CA ARG A 28 4.69 0.63 -5.02
C ARG A 28 6.06 0.96 -5.61
N GLU A 29 6.30 0.49 -6.82
CA GLU A 29 7.56 0.63 -7.56
C GLU A 29 8.76 0.05 -6.80
N PRO A 30 8.81 -1.29 -6.60
CA PRO A 30 9.96 -1.94 -6.00
C PRO A 30 11.21 -1.73 -6.87
N ARG A 31 12.28 -1.22 -6.26
CA ARG A 31 13.59 -1.04 -6.89
C ARG A 31 14.68 -1.15 -5.84
N GLU A 32 15.69 -1.98 -6.10
CA GLU A 32 16.90 -2.10 -5.26
C GLU A 32 16.55 -2.35 -3.78
N GLY A 33 15.57 -3.24 -3.54
CA GLY A 33 15.13 -3.60 -2.19
C GLY A 33 14.36 -2.52 -1.45
N ARG A 34 13.80 -1.53 -2.16
CA ARG A 34 12.95 -0.47 -1.58
C ARG A 34 11.76 -0.18 -2.47
N TYR A 35 10.66 0.28 -1.87
CA TYR A 35 9.55 0.87 -2.60
C TYR A 35 9.80 2.36 -2.78
N ARG A 36 9.67 2.88 -3.99
CA ARG A 36 9.93 4.31 -4.29
C ARG A 36 8.67 5.17 -4.22
N SER A 37 7.50 4.56 -4.33
CA SER A 37 6.22 5.24 -4.20
C SER A 37 5.56 4.78 -2.91
N ILE A 38 5.25 5.74 -2.03
CA ILE A 38 4.56 5.53 -0.77
C ILE A 38 3.43 6.54 -0.71
N ARG A 39 2.19 6.05 -0.62
CA ARG A 39 1.01 6.89 -0.39
C ARG A 39 0.43 6.57 0.97
N LEU A 40 0.10 7.61 1.73
CA LEU A 40 -0.61 7.51 3.00
C LEU A 40 -2.04 7.97 2.76
N LEU A 41 -3.00 7.13 3.12
CA LEU A 41 -4.42 7.36 2.87
C LEU A 41 -5.16 7.37 4.21
N SER A 42 -5.89 8.44 4.46
CA SER A 42 -6.84 8.55 5.55
C SER A 42 -8.06 7.67 5.29
N PRO A 43 -8.85 7.34 6.32
CA PRO A 43 -10.08 6.59 6.13
C PRO A 43 -11.02 7.26 5.13
N SER A 44 -11.73 6.44 4.36
CA SER A 44 -12.60 6.80 3.24
C SER A 44 -11.91 7.37 2.00
N GLU A 45 -10.58 7.58 2.02
CA GLU A 45 -9.86 7.92 0.80
C GLU A 45 -9.83 6.70 -0.15
N PRO A 46 -10.21 6.89 -1.42
CA PRO A 46 -10.27 5.79 -2.37
C PRO A 46 -8.88 5.43 -2.91
N VAL A 47 -8.65 4.13 -3.10
CA VAL A 47 -7.48 3.60 -3.79
C VAL A 47 -7.83 2.35 -4.60
N SER A 48 -7.21 2.20 -5.76
CA SER A 48 -7.34 1.02 -6.61
C SER A 48 -6.07 0.17 -6.56
N PRO A 49 -6.15 -1.17 -6.47
CA PRO A 49 -5.01 -2.06 -6.63
C PRO A 49 -4.36 -1.90 -8.01
N LEU A 50 -3.05 -2.12 -8.13
CA LEU A 50 -2.36 -2.03 -9.42
C LEU A 50 -2.86 -3.07 -10.43
N ALA A 51 -3.23 -4.27 -9.96
CA ALA A 51 -3.72 -5.34 -10.82
C ALA A 51 -5.15 -5.13 -11.34
N PHE A 52 -5.92 -4.23 -10.70
CA PHE A 52 -7.33 -3.96 -11.00
C PHE A 52 -7.61 -2.45 -10.89
N PRO A 53 -7.05 -1.62 -11.80
CA PRO A 53 -7.15 -0.16 -11.71
C PRO A 53 -8.58 0.36 -11.78
N GLU A 54 -9.49 -0.39 -12.40
CA GLU A 54 -10.92 -0.11 -12.52
C GLU A 54 -11.70 -0.27 -11.21
N ILE A 55 -11.14 -1.00 -10.24
CA ILE A 55 -11.78 -1.24 -8.94
C ILE A 55 -11.25 -0.22 -7.94
N SER A 56 -12.09 0.74 -7.56
CA SER A 56 -11.78 1.71 -6.50
C SER A 56 -12.43 1.28 -5.19
N LEU A 57 -11.63 1.17 -4.13
CA LEU A 57 -12.09 0.77 -2.80
C LEU A 57 -11.87 1.92 -1.81
N PRO A 58 -12.85 2.29 -0.98
CA PRO A 58 -12.58 3.10 0.19
C PRO A 58 -11.77 2.27 1.19
N TRP A 59 -10.67 2.83 1.70
CA TRP A 59 -10.03 2.27 2.88
C TRP A 59 -10.86 2.64 4.11
N ALA A 60 -11.36 1.66 4.85
CA ALA A 60 -11.93 1.90 6.18
C ALA A 60 -11.55 0.72 7.09
N PRO A 61 -11.06 0.98 8.31
CA PRO A 61 -11.06 -0.06 9.32
C PRO A 61 -12.51 -0.46 9.60
N SER A 62 -12.76 -1.76 9.78
CA SER A 62 -14.07 -2.21 10.26
C SER A 62 -14.39 -1.48 11.58
N PRO A 63 -15.65 -1.03 11.78
CA PRO A 63 -16.08 -0.46 13.05
C PRO A 63 -15.94 -1.45 14.21
#